data_AF-A0A2G9NX92-F1
#
_entry.id   AF-A0A2G9NX92-F1
#
_cell.length_a   1.000
_cell.length_b   1.000
_cell.length_c   1.000
_cell.angle_alpha   90.00
_cell.angle_beta   90.00
_cell.angle_gamma   90.00
#
_symmetry.space_group_name_H-M   'P 1'
#
loop_
_entity.id
_entity.type
_entity.pdbx_description
1 polymer ?
#
loop_
_entity_poly.entity_id
_entity_poly.type
_entity_poly.pdbx_seq_one_letter_code
_entity_poly.pdbx_strand_id
1 'polypeptide(L)'
;SLKIPREALDAKKQDGTDDIFIIIIDGIEAPYQETVTDNGSRVITINFEQDDSDIEIIGTKIIPEFGTIAVMILAVGIITTIAV
;
A
#
# COMPACT_ATOMS: atom_id res chain seq x y z
N SER A 1 0.54 6.53 -19.84
CA SER A 1 0.95 6.66 -18.43
C SER A 1 -0.21 7.17 -17.60
N LEU A 2 -0.30 6.74 -16.35
CA LEU A 2 -1.34 7.12 -15.39
C LEU A 2 -0.70 7.87 -14.23
N LYS A 3 -1.27 9.03 -13.87
CA LYS A 3 -0.87 9.80 -12.69
C LYS A 3 -1.84 9.52 -11.55
N ILE A 4 -1.33 8.92 -10.48
CA ILE A 4 -2.11 8.46 -9.33
C ILE A 4 -1.83 9.41 -8.15
N PRO A 5 -2.83 10.13 -7.62
CA PRO A 5 -2.69 10.86 -6.36
C PRO A 5 -2.47 9.89 -5.20
N ARG A 6 -1.47 10.15 -4.34
CA ARG A 6 -1.16 9.29 -3.18
C ARG A 6 -2.29 9.21 -2.15
N GLU A 7 -3.19 10.20 -2.16
CA GLU A 7 -4.40 10.19 -1.33
C GLU A 7 -5.44 9.18 -1.80
N ALA A 8 -5.47 8.87 -3.11
CA ALA A 8 -6.40 7.92 -3.70
C ALA A 8 -5.86 6.48 -3.63
N LEU A 9 -4.59 6.30 -4.00
CA LEU A 9 -3.91 5.02 -3.93
C LEU A 9 -2.41 5.25 -3.74
N ASP A 10 -1.81 4.48 -2.83
CA ASP A 10 -0.37 4.48 -2.60
C ASP A 10 0.10 3.04 -2.35
N ALA A 11 1.41 2.86 -2.33
CA ALA A 11 2.05 1.64 -1.88
C ALA A 11 3.22 2.02 -0.98
N LYS A 12 3.11 1.66 0.30
CA LYS A 12 4.09 2.01 1.34
C LYS A 12 4.48 0.80 2.16
N LYS A 13 5.75 0.78 2.57
CA LYS A 13 6.29 -0.16 3.57
C LYS A 13 6.00 0.35 4.98
N GLN A 14 6.19 -0.52 5.97
CA GLN A 14 5.99 -0.18 7.39
C GLN A 14 6.88 0.98 7.86
N ASP A 15 8.04 1.18 7.24
CA ASP A 15 8.95 2.30 7.54
C ASP A 15 8.54 3.63 6.89
N GLY A 16 7.44 3.64 6.12
CA GLY A 16 6.91 4.81 5.43
C GLY A 16 7.58 5.11 4.09
N THR A 17 8.54 4.29 3.66
CA THR A 17 9.13 4.38 2.32
C THR A 17 8.18 3.82 1.26
N ASP A 18 8.38 4.26 0.02
CA ASP A 18 7.58 3.78 -1.11
C ASP A 18 7.84 2.30 -1.37
N ASP A 19 6.75 1.59 -1.61
CA ASP A 19 6.74 0.23 -2.10
C ASP A 19 6.26 0.17 -3.55
N ILE A 20 6.33 -1.01 -4.16
CA ILE A 20 5.86 -1.24 -5.52
C ILE A 20 4.35 -1.42 -5.57
N PHE A 21 3.74 -1.02 -6.68
CA PHE A 21 2.39 -1.43 -7.04
C PHE A 21 2.42 -2.85 -7.63
N ILE A 22 1.29 -3.54 -7.55
CA ILE A 22 1.06 -4.77 -8.32
C ILE A 22 0.05 -4.43 -9.40
N ILE A 23 0.42 -4.69 -10.65
CA ILE A 23 -0.45 -4.48 -11.81
C ILE A 23 -0.88 -5.83 -12.31
N ILE A 24 -2.19 -6.03 -12.47
CA ILE A 24 -2.77 -7.24 -13.03
C ILE A 24 -3.57 -6.84 -14.25
N ILE A 25 -3.37 -7.58 -15.35
CA ILE A 25 -4.14 -7.45 -16.59
C ILE A 25 -4.80 -8.80 -16.86
N ASP A 26 -6.13 -8.81 -16.94
CA ASP A 26 -6.94 -10.02 -17.16
C ASP A 26 -6.57 -11.20 -16.24
N GLY A 27 -6.26 -10.90 -14.98
CA GLY A 27 -5.89 -11.88 -13.95
C GLY A 27 -4.43 -12.32 -13.94
N ILE A 28 -3.57 -11.76 -14.79
CA ILE A 28 -2.13 -12.04 -14.85
C ILE A 28 -1.31 -10.81 -14.45
N GLU A 29 -0.31 -10.99 -13.58
CA GLU A 29 0.58 -9.89 -13.19
C GLU A 29 1.38 -9.37 -14.38
N ALA A 30 1.40 -8.05 -14.56
CA ALA A 30 2.04 -7.36 -15.66
C ALA A 30 3.14 -6.41 -15.17
N PRO A 31 4.25 -6.27 -15.92
CA PRO A 31 5.30 -5.32 -15.58
C PRO A 31 4.82 -3.89 -15.82
N TYR A 32 5.32 -2.96 -15.01
CA TYR A 32 5.11 -1.53 -15.19
C TYR A 32 6.40 -0.75 -14.95
N GLN A 33 6.41 0.49 -15.43
CA GLN A 33 7.50 1.42 -15.18
C GLN A 33 7.00 2.60 -14.36
N GLU A 34 7.69 2.91 -13.26
CA GLU A 34 7.46 4.15 -12.52
C GLU A 34 8.44 5.21 -13.02
N THR A 35 7.90 6.34 -13.49
CA THR A 35 8.70 7.35 -14.18
C THR A 35 9.00 8.55 -13.29
N VAL A 36 8.01 8.99 -12.51
CA VAL A 36 8.14 10.16 -11.63
C VAL A 36 7.36 9.91 -10.35
N THR A 37 8.04 10.15 -9.24
CA THR A 37 7.50 10.04 -7.89
C THR A 37 7.59 11.40 -7.25
N ASP A 38 6.43 12.04 -7.06
CA ASP A 38 6.30 13.34 -6.40
C ASP A 38 5.68 13.16 -5.01
N ASN A 39 5.81 14.18 -4.15
CA ASN A 39 5.28 14.10 -2.77
C ASN A 39 3.76 13.88 -2.71
N GLY A 40 3.02 14.25 -3.76
CA GLY A 40 1.56 14.10 -3.83
C GLY A 40 1.05 13.06 -4.82
N SER A 41 1.90 12.54 -5.72
CA SER A 41 1.44 11.65 -6.79
C SER A 41 2.55 10.76 -7.35
N ARG A 42 2.17 9.59 -7.85
CA ARG A 42 3.06 8.66 -8.54
C ARG A 42 2.62 8.51 -9.99
N VAL A 43 3.56 8.46 -10.92
CA VAL A 43 3.29 8.27 -12.35
C VAL A 43 3.80 6.91 -12.79
N ILE A 44 2.88 6.04 -13.20
CA ILE A 44 3.20 4.71 -13.71
C ILE A 44 2.85 4.59 -15.20
N THR A 45 3.60 3.77 -15.90
CA THR A 45 3.37 3.42 -17.30
C THR A 45 3.21 1.92 -17.39
N ILE A 46 2.02 1.50 -17.85
CA ILE A 46 1.64 0.11 -18.05
C ILE A 46 1.51 -0.08 -19.55
N ASN A 47 2.11 -1.14 -20.08
CA ASN A 47 1.90 -1.55 -21.46
C ASN A 47 0.80 -2.61 -21.45
N PHE A 48 -0.21 -2.42 -22.30
CA PHE A 48 -1.34 -3.34 -22.48
C PHE A 48 -1.61 -3.51 -23.98
N GLU A 49 -2.16 -4.64 -24.36
CA GLU A 49 -2.50 -5.01 -25.73
C GLU A 49 -3.94 -4.62 -26.08
N GLN A 50 -4.29 -4.71 -27.37
CA GLN A 50 -5.59 -4.26 -27.87
C GLN A 50 -6.78 -5.06 -27.30
N ASP A 51 -6.54 -6.30 -26.89
CA ASP A 51 -7.57 -7.22 -26.39
C ASP A 51 -7.62 -7.29 -24.85
N ASP A 52 -6.75 -6.54 -24.15
CA ASP A 52 -6.75 -6.49 -22.69
C ASP A 52 -8.01 -5.77 -22.19
N SER A 53 -8.73 -6.40 -21.26
CA SER A 53 -10.07 -5.94 -20.86
C SER A 53 -10.13 -5.32 -19.47
N ASP A 54 -9.47 -5.93 -18.49
CA ASP A 54 -9.49 -5.53 -17.09
C ASP A 54 -8.07 -5.24 -16.60
N ILE A 55 -7.84 -4.02 -16.09
CA ILE A 55 -6.58 -3.61 -15.48
C ILE A 55 -6.81 -3.30 -14.00
N GLU A 56 -6.17 -4.06 -13.13
CA GLU A 56 -6.18 -3.84 -11.68
C GLU A 56 -4.84 -3.26 -11.22
N ILE A 57 -4.93 -2.23 -10.37
CA ILE A 57 -3.78 -1.58 -9.76
C ILE A 57 -3.92 -1.73 -8.25
N ILE A 58 -3.07 -2.55 -7.66
CA ILE A 58 -3.11 -2.87 -6.24
C ILE A 58 -1.97 -2.14 -5.55
N GLY A 59 -2.32 -1.38 -4.52
CA GLY A 59 -1.38 -0.70 -3.64
C GLY A 59 -1.49 -1.21 -2.20
N THR A 60 -0.65 -0.66 -1.32
CA THR A 60 -0.66 -0.96 0.11
C THR A 60 -0.89 0.31 0.90
N LYS A 61 -1.78 0.21 1.89
CA LYS A 61 -1.95 1.25 2.90
C LYS A 61 -1.51 0.68 4.24
N ILE A 62 -0.55 1.35 4.87
CA ILE A 62 -0.15 1.02 6.23
C ILE A 62 -1.29 1.42 7.18
N ILE A 63 -2.00 0.41 7.68
CA ILE A 63 -2.91 0.54 8.82
C ILE A 63 -2.11 0.13 10.06
N PRO A 64 -1.96 1.00 11.07
CA PRO A 64 -1.33 0.60 12.32
C PRO A 64 -2.14 -0.54 12.95
N GLU A 65 -1.56 -1.74 13.02
CA GLU A 65 -2.25 -2.97 13.48
C GLU A 65 -2.75 -2.86 14.92
N PHE A 66 -2.08 -2.01 15.69
CA PHE A 66 -2.27 -1.89 17.12
C PHE A 66 -1.92 -0.46 17.50
N GLY A 67 -2.86 0.46 17.23
CA GLY A 67 -2.76 1.84 17.71
C GLY A 67 -2.66 1.89 19.25
N THR A 68 -2.95 3.06 19.84
CA THR A 68 -2.85 3.27 21.30
C THR A 68 -3.60 2.22 22.14
N ILE A 69 -4.69 1.65 21.61
CA ILE A 69 -5.51 0.63 22.28
C ILE A 69 -4.70 -0.61 22.65
N ALA A 70 -3.83 -1.11 21.77
CA ALA A 70 -3.07 -2.32 22.05
C ALA A 70 -2.00 -2.11 23.12
N VAL A 71 -1.36 -0.92 23.10
CA VAL A 71 -0.40 -0.51 24.14
C VAL A 71 -1.12 -0.41 25.49
N MET A 72 -2.34 0.14 25.52
CA MET A 72 -3.14 0.18 26.75
C MET A 72 -3.52 -1.22 27.25
N ILE A 73 -3.98 -2.11 26.36
CA ILE A 73 -4.31 -3.49 26.74
C ILE A 73 -3.08 -4.23 27.27
N LEU A 74 -1.92 -4.07 26.62
CA LEU A 74 -0.66 -4.65 27.06
C LEU A 74 -0.25 -4.12 28.45
N ALA A 75 -0.34 -2.80 28.67
CA ALA A 75 0.00 -2.18 29.94
C ALA A 75 -0.91 -2.65 31.08
N VAL A 76 -2.23 -2.70 30.84
CA VAL A 76 -3.20 -3.23 31.82
C VAL A 76 -2.88 -4.69 32.13
N GLY A 77 -2.60 -5.49 31.10
CA GLY A 77 -2.20 -6.89 31.25
C GLY A 77 -1.01 -7.03 32.20
N ILE A 78 0.10 -6.34 31.92
CA ILE A 78 1.31 -6.37 32.76
C ILE A 78 1.02 -5.95 34.21
N ILE A 79 0.24 -4.88 34.41
CA ILE A 79 -0.13 -4.41 35.76
C ILE A 79 -0.93 -5.50 36.48
N THR A 80 -1.91 -6.13 35.82
CA THR A 80 -2.71 -7.19 36.43
C THR A 80 -1.90 -8.43 36.79
N THR A 81 -0.91 -8.83 35.99
CA THR A 81 -0.04 -9.96 36.31
C THR A 81 0.90 -9.70 37.48
N ILE A 82 1.35 -8.45 37.66
CA ILE A 82 2.24 -8.09 38.78
C ILE A 82 1.45 -7.89 40.07
N ALA A 83 0.22 -7.37 39.98
CA ALA A 83 -0.60 -7.02 41.14
C ALA A 83 -1.28 -8.24 41.82
N VAL A 84 -1.35 -9.39 41.13
CA VAL A 84 -1.88 -10.67 41.64
C VAL A 84 -0.73 -11.55 42.11
#